data_AF-A0A8S0XMU8-F1
#
_entry.id   AF-A0A8S0XMU8-F1
#
_cell.length_a   1.000
_cell.length_b   1.000
_cell.length_c   1.000
_cell.angle_alpha   90.00
_cell.angle_beta   90.00
_cell.angle_gamma   90.00
#
_symmetry.space_group_name_H-M   'P 1'
#
loop_
_entity.id
_entity.type
_entity.pdbx_description
1 polymer ?
#
loop_
_entity_poly.entity_id
_entity_poly.type
_entity_poly.pdbx_seq_one_letter_code
_entity_poly.pdbx_strand_id
1 'polypeptide(L)'
;MSLNVLRCLPRTVKANRARLFSTTPPPPHPKHWRPATTFAAVAVASVVAGTLGALFPPPPLSILFPRPAPGPPEPDTPESKSYCESIEENLQNLPLLKELRASADAKGWYETRPYQGFPEERRVNSLSAGTLRGPGKFAITPLIRAKHDETESIVFVHLGRALCGHDGIVHGGLLATLLDETLARTAVNNLPEKVGVTATLSLNYRAPTMADQFVIVRTRIGEVKGRKANVTGQVEDMKGTVLVEASAMFVQPRYAKLLHSAQLRKAMGEPPERKDGHDEPVLLADGQDLNPGHKHL
;
A
#
# COMPACT_ATOMS: atom_id res chain seq x y z
N MET A 1 95.50 -17.53 92.88
CA MET A 1 95.65 -18.84 92.22
C MET A 1 94.48 -19.01 91.25
N SER A 2 94.82 -19.02 89.95
CA SER A 2 94.25 -19.70 88.76
C SER A 2 92.86 -20.35 88.85
N LEU A 3 92.02 -20.41 87.81
CA LEU A 3 91.95 -19.83 86.45
C LEU A 3 90.62 -20.31 85.82
N ASN A 4 90.11 -19.55 84.85
CA ASN A 4 89.25 -19.91 83.70
C ASN A 4 87.96 -20.74 83.90
N VAL A 5 86.86 -20.25 83.31
CA VAL A 5 86.05 -20.96 82.29
C VAL A 5 85.08 -19.94 81.63
N LEU A 6 84.98 -19.97 80.30
CA LEU A 6 83.99 -19.26 79.47
C LEU A 6 82.54 -19.64 79.84
N ARG A 7 81.60 -18.68 79.79
CA ARG A 7 80.21 -19.00 79.38
C ARG A 7 79.36 -17.81 78.91
N CYS A 8 78.46 -18.19 78.01
CA CYS A 8 77.45 -17.49 77.22
C CYS A 8 76.62 -16.36 77.87
N LEU A 9 76.25 -15.43 76.96
CA LEU A 9 75.14 -14.46 76.90
C LEU A 9 73.90 -14.70 77.78
N PRO A 10 73.17 -13.60 78.06
CA PRO A 10 71.75 -13.60 77.78
C PRO A 10 71.26 -12.40 76.95
N ARG A 11 70.15 -12.65 76.25
CA ARG A 11 69.46 -11.84 75.24
C ARG A 11 68.39 -11.01 75.95
N THR A 12 68.44 -9.68 75.81
CA THR A 12 67.43 -8.76 76.36
C THR A 12 66.25 -8.56 75.40
N VAL A 13 65.04 -8.72 75.93
CA VAL A 13 63.75 -8.56 75.26
C VAL A 13 63.45 -7.06 75.08
N LYS A 14 63.18 -6.61 73.85
CA LYS A 14 62.67 -5.26 73.55
C LYS A 14 61.15 -5.27 73.48
N ALA A 15 60.54 -4.40 74.28
CA ALA A 15 59.10 -4.16 74.30
C ALA A 15 58.60 -3.51 73.00
N ASN A 16 57.44 -3.98 72.57
CA ASN A 16 56.78 -3.73 71.31
C ASN A 16 55.99 -2.40 71.37
N ARG A 17 56.43 -1.34 70.68
CA ARG A 17 55.59 -0.16 70.39
C ARG A 17 54.98 -0.35 69.01
N ALA A 18 53.71 -0.76 68.98
CA ALA A 18 52.91 -0.86 67.77
C ALA A 18 52.77 0.52 67.12
N ARG A 19 53.37 0.71 65.94
CA ARG A 19 52.98 1.77 65.00
C ARG A 19 51.73 1.26 64.28
N LEU A 20 50.59 1.90 64.53
CA LEU A 20 49.38 1.68 63.73
C LEU A 20 49.67 2.19 62.31
N PHE A 21 49.93 1.27 61.39
CA PHE A 21 49.94 1.58 59.97
C PHE A 21 48.50 1.79 59.53
N SER A 22 48.07 3.06 59.44
CA SER A 22 46.85 3.43 58.74
C SER A 22 47.07 3.21 57.24
N THR A 23 46.62 2.07 56.71
CA THR A 23 46.54 1.84 55.27
C THR A 23 45.16 2.31 54.79
N THR A 24 45.01 3.60 54.52
CA THR A 24 43.91 4.04 53.65
C THR A 24 44.15 3.41 52.27
N PRO A 25 43.19 2.67 51.69
CA PRO A 25 43.34 2.16 50.33
C PRO A 25 43.57 3.36 49.39
N PRO A 26 44.44 3.22 48.37
CA PRO A 26 44.62 4.27 47.37
C PRO A 26 43.25 4.59 46.73
N PRO A 27 42.96 5.86 46.38
CA PRO A 27 41.74 6.18 45.66
C PRO A 27 41.67 5.33 44.39
N PRO A 28 40.48 4.84 43.98
CA PRO A 28 40.37 4.06 42.76
C PRO A 28 40.95 4.87 41.60
N HIS A 29 41.97 4.34 40.93
CA HIS A 29 42.50 4.95 39.71
C HIS A 29 41.33 5.18 38.75
N PRO A 30 41.17 6.40 38.19
CA PRO A 30 40.12 6.64 37.21
C PRO A 30 40.34 5.65 36.07
N LYS A 31 39.33 4.82 35.77
CA LYS A 31 39.36 3.92 34.61
C LYS A 31 39.77 4.74 33.40
N HIS A 32 40.99 4.51 32.90
CA HIS A 32 41.49 5.21 31.73
C HIS A 32 40.52 4.94 30.57
N TRP A 33 39.81 5.98 30.15
CA TRP A 33 39.00 5.95 28.96
C TRP A 33 39.95 5.53 27.82
N ARG A 34 39.64 4.44 27.11
CA ARG A 34 40.47 3.94 26.02
C ARG A 34 39.98 4.59 24.72
N PRO A 35 40.53 5.76 24.33
CA PRO A 35 40.01 6.50 23.18
C PRO A 35 40.02 5.64 21.92
N ALA A 36 41.04 4.80 21.71
CA ALA A 36 41.15 3.93 20.55
C ALA A 36 39.97 2.95 20.39
N THR A 37 39.49 2.33 21.47
CA THR A 37 38.32 1.44 21.39
C THR A 37 37.03 2.20 21.15
N THR A 38 36.91 3.42 21.67
CA THR A 38 35.74 4.28 21.45
C THR A 38 35.72 4.82 20.02
N PHE A 39 36.86 5.27 19.48
CA PHE A 39 36.99 5.70 18.09
C PHE A 39 36.72 4.56 17.11
N ALA A 40 37.24 3.36 17.37
CA ALA A 40 36.95 2.19 16.55
C ALA A 40 35.46 1.83 16.57
N ALA A 41 34.82 1.84 17.74
CA ALA A 41 33.38 1.60 17.86
C ALA A 41 32.54 2.65 17.12
N VAL A 42 32.90 3.93 17.22
CA VAL A 42 32.21 5.02 16.50
C VAL A 42 32.40 4.89 14.98
N ALA A 43 33.62 4.56 14.51
CA ALA A 43 33.89 4.35 13.09
C ALA A 43 33.07 3.18 12.54
N VAL A 44 33.04 2.05 13.24
CA VAL A 44 32.21 0.89 12.86
C VAL A 44 30.74 1.27 12.85
N ALA A 45 30.23 1.93 13.91
CA ALA A 45 28.84 2.38 13.96
C ALA A 45 28.50 3.35 12.82
N SER A 46 29.43 4.23 12.43
CA SER A 46 29.25 5.19 11.33
C SER A 46 29.23 4.50 9.97
N VAL A 47 30.10 3.51 9.75
CA VAL A 47 30.09 2.70 8.52
C VAL A 47 28.79 1.89 8.45
N VAL A 48 28.37 1.25 9.53
CA VAL A 48 27.11 0.49 9.60
C VAL A 48 25.91 1.42 9.36
N ALA A 49 25.88 2.58 10.00
CA ALA A 49 24.80 3.56 9.79
C ALA A 49 24.79 4.09 8.36
N GLY A 50 25.96 4.36 7.77
CA GLY A 50 26.10 4.81 6.39
C GLY A 50 25.67 3.75 5.37
N THR A 51 26.04 2.48 5.58
CA THR A 51 25.62 1.37 4.71
C THR A 51 24.15 1.08 4.84
N LEU A 52 23.60 1.05 6.06
CA LEU A 52 22.15 0.92 6.29
C LEU A 52 21.37 2.08 5.68
N GLY A 53 21.87 3.32 5.81
CA GLY A 53 21.26 4.50 5.19
C GLY A 53 21.30 4.47 3.66
N ALA A 54 22.32 3.89 3.04
CA ALA A 54 22.38 3.69 1.59
C ALA A 54 21.45 2.56 1.12
N LEU A 55 21.36 1.47 1.90
CA LEU A 55 20.49 0.32 1.61
C LEU A 55 19.01 0.60 1.91
N PHE A 56 18.71 1.53 2.81
CA PHE A 56 17.35 1.90 3.21
C PHE A 56 17.28 3.42 3.39
N PRO A 57 17.37 4.20 2.30
CA PRO A 57 17.30 5.64 2.38
C PRO A 57 15.97 6.07 2.99
N PRO A 58 15.96 7.09 3.86
CA PRO A 58 14.73 7.62 4.40
C PRO A 58 13.84 8.16 3.25
N PRO A 59 12.50 8.16 3.41
CA PRO A 59 11.56 8.47 2.34
C PRO A 59 11.84 9.77 1.57
N PRO A 60 12.24 10.90 2.20
CA PRO A 60 12.55 12.12 1.46
C PRO A 60 13.73 11.96 0.50
N LEU A 61 14.76 11.18 0.88
CA LEU A 61 15.93 10.94 0.05
C LEU A 61 15.62 10.00 -1.11
N SER A 62 14.79 8.98 -0.92
CA SER A 62 14.36 8.10 -2.02
C SER A 62 13.53 8.82 -3.08
N ILE A 63 12.85 9.91 -2.72
CA ILE A 63 12.12 10.75 -3.68
C ILE A 63 13.10 11.55 -4.52
N LEU A 64 14.14 12.13 -3.92
CA LEU A 64 15.14 12.92 -4.66
C LEU A 64 16.08 12.04 -5.51
N PHE A 65 16.37 10.83 -5.04
CA PHE A 65 17.29 9.90 -5.69
C PHE A 65 16.63 8.52 -5.83
N PRO A 66 15.66 8.38 -6.76
CA PRO A 66 14.97 7.12 -6.95
C PRO A 66 15.93 6.05 -7.48
N ARG A 67 15.72 4.81 -7.04
CA ARG A 67 16.51 3.68 -7.53
C ARG A 67 16.11 3.35 -8.97
N PRO A 68 17.08 3.14 -9.87
CA PRO A 68 16.78 2.57 -11.18
C PRO A 68 16.03 1.25 -11.02
N ALA A 69 14.88 1.15 -11.67
CA ALA A 69 14.12 -0.09 -11.78
C ALA A 69 14.17 -0.56 -13.24
N PRO A 70 14.22 -1.88 -13.50
CA PRO A 70 14.08 -2.38 -14.86
C PRO A 70 12.74 -1.96 -15.45
N GLY A 71 12.69 -1.82 -16.78
CA GLY A 71 11.43 -1.58 -17.49
C GLY A 71 10.47 -2.77 -17.30
N PRO A 72 9.16 -2.56 -17.52
CA PRO A 72 8.20 -3.65 -17.45
C PRO A 72 8.46 -4.69 -18.56
N PRO A 73 8.02 -5.94 -18.36
CA PRO A 73 8.07 -6.96 -19.40
C PRO A 73 7.38 -6.50 -20.69
N GLU A 74 7.88 -6.94 -21.84
CA GLU A 74 7.24 -6.66 -23.12
C GLU A 74 5.82 -7.28 -23.17
N PRO A 75 4.83 -6.59 -23.74
CA PRO A 75 3.47 -7.13 -23.85
C PRO A 75 3.41 -8.49 -24.54
N ASP A 76 2.43 -9.31 -24.17
CA ASP A 76 2.10 -10.62 -24.78
C ASP A 76 3.18 -11.71 -24.70
N THR A 77 4.31 -11.44 -24.04
CA THR A 77 5.35 -12.42 -23.74
C THR A 77 4.96 -13.38 -22.60
N PRO A 78 5.53 -14.60 -22.51
CA PRO A 78 5.33 -15.48 -21.36
C PRO A 78 5.68 -14.82 -20.02
N GLU A 79 6.73 -13.97 -20.01
CA GLU A 79 7.16 -13.21 -18.85
C GLU A 79 6.10 -12.18 -18.41
N SER A 80 5.43 -11.53 -19.37
CA SER A 80 4.34 -10.59 -19.05
C SER A 80 3.12 -11.28 -18.44
N LYS A 81 2.81 -12.49 -18.89
CA LYS A 81 1.69 -13.29 -18.39
C LYS A 81 1.94 -13.72 -16.95
N SER A 82 3.12 -14.28 -16.68
CA SER A 82 3.50 -14.67 -15.31
C SER A 82 3.59 -13.47 -14.37
N TYR A 83 4.04 -12.32 -14.87
CA TYR A 83 4.00 -11.05 -14.13
C TYR A 83 2.56 -10.67 -13.73
N CYS A 84 1.61 -10.67 -14.68
CA CYS A 84 0.21 -10.36 -14.38
C CYS A 84 -0.44 -11.40 -13.44
N GLU A 85 -0.18 -12.68 -13.64
CA GLU A 85 -0.66 -13.77 -12.77
C GLU A 85 -0.16 -13.60 -11.33
N SER A 86 1.10 -13.22 -11.14
CA SER A 86 1.66 -12.98 -9.80
C SER A 86 0.97 -11.81 -9.09
N ILE A 87 0.60 -10.75 -9.83
CA ILE A 87 -0.13 -9.61 -9.27
C ILE A 87 -1.56 -10.02 -8.91
N GLU A 88 -2.22 -10.83 -9.74
CA GLU A 88 -3.53 -11.38 -9.42
C GLU A 88 -3.49 -12.27 -8.17
N GLU A 89 -2.49 -13.16 -8.07
CA GLU A 89 -2.30 -13.98 -6.87
C GLU A 89 -2.09 -13.10 -5.62
N ASN A 90 -1.29 -12.02 -5.74
CA ASN A 90 -1.09 -11.06 -4.66
C ASN A 90 -2.40 -10.35 -4.28
N LEU A 91 -3.22 -9.94 -5.25
CA LEU A 91 -4.53 -9.33 -5.02
C LEU A 91 -5.42 -10.26 -4.18
N GLN A 92 -5.55 -11.53 -4.60
CA GLN A 92 -6.39 -12.51 -3.90
C GLN A 92 -5.86 -12.81 -2.49
N ASN A 93 -4.57 -12.61 -2.26
CA ASN A 93 -3.92 -12.84 -0.98
C ASN A 93 -3.86 -11.62 -0.05
N LEU A 94 -4.34 -10.44 -0.47
CA LEU A 94 -4.34 -9.25 0.37
C LEU A 94 -5.11 -9.47 1.68
N PRO A 95 -4.52 -9.15 2.86
CA PRO A 95 -5.17 -9.33 4.15
C PRO A 95 -6.53 -8.62 4.24
N LEU A 96 -6.59 -7.36 3.78
CA LEU A 96 -7.83 -6.58 3.78
C LEU A 96 -8.92 -7.21 2.91
N LEU A 97 -8.58 -7.75 1.74
CA LEU A 97 -9.58 -8.39 0.88
C LEU A 97 -10.13 -9.66 1.53
N LYS A 98 -9.26 -10.48 2.13
CA LYS A 98 -9.67 -11.68 2.88
C LYS A 98 -10.54 -11.32 4.08
N GLU A 99 -10.20 -10.27 4.82
CA GLU A 99 -10.98 -9.76 5.93
C GLU A 99 -12.38 -9.31 5.49
N LEU A 100 -12.49 -8.51 4.43
CA LEU A 100 -13.77 -8.06 3.87
C LEU A 100 -14.62 -9.20 3.30
N ARG A 101 -13.99 -10.29 2.85
CA ARG A 101 -14.69 -11.51 2.41
C ARG A 101 -15.23 -12.32 3.58
N ALA A 102 -14.55 -12.27 4.72
CA ALA A 102 -14.91 -13.01 5.93
C ALA A 102 -15.77 -12.19 6.91
N SER A 103 -16.00 -10.90 6.65
CA SER A 103 -16.76 -10.01 7.54
C SER A 103 -18.22 -10.44 7.67
N ALA A 104 -18.85 -10.12 8.81
CA ALA A 104 -20.25 -10.47 9.06
C ALA A 104 -21.22 -9.81 8.06
N ASP A 105 -20.86 -8.63 7.53
CA ASP A 105 -21.62 -7.90 6.54
C ASP A 105 -21.30 -8.30 5.09
N ALA A 106 -20.40 -9.27 4.86
CA ALA A 106 -19.91 -9.63 3.52
C ALA A 106 -21.03 -9.94 2.51
N LYS A 107 -22.17 -10.47 2.96
CA LYS A 107 -23.36 -10.74 2.13
C LYS A 107 -24.03 -9.48 1.57
N GLY A 108 -23.84 -8.33 2.21
CA GLY A 108 -24.34 -7.03 1.74
C GLY A 108 -23.53 -6.46 0.57
N TRP A 109 -22.47 -7.15 0.14
CA TRP A 109 -21.55 -6.71 -0.88
C TRP A 109 -21.46 -7.72 -2.03
N TYR A 110 -21.18 -7.22 -3.23
CA TYR A 110 -20.82 -8.02 -4.40
C TYR A 110 -19.46 -7.62 -4.96
N GLU A 111 -18.78 -8.57 -5.60
CA GLU A 111 -17.56 -8.29 -6.35
C GLU A 111 -17.86 -8.14 -7.85
N THR A 112 -17.10 -7.28 -8.51
CA THR A 112 -17.16 -7.12 -9.96
C THR A 112 -15.81 -6.65 -10.51
N ARG A 113 -15.59 -6.91 -11.79
CA ARG A 113 -14.39 -6.49 -12.55
C ARG A 113 -14.83 -5.66 -13.75
N PRO A 114 -14.75 -4.32 -13.67
CA PRO A 114 -15.15 -3.43 -14.75
C PRO A 114 -14.41 -3.76 -16.05
N TYR A 115 -15.13 -3.69 -17.17
CA TYR A 115 -14.60 -3.89 -18.52
C TYR A 115 -14.01 -5.29 -18.82
N GLN A 116 -14.11 -6.27 -17.92
CA GLN A 116 -13.60 -7.62 -18.21
C GLN A 116 -14.31 -8.24 -19.44
N GLY A 117 -15.61 -7.99 -19.59
CA GLY A 117 -16.41 -8.41 -20.75
C GLY A 117 -16.48 -7.40 -21.90
N PHE A 118 -15.61 -6.38 -21.93
CA PHE A 118 -15.66 -5.36 -22.98
C PHE A 118 -15.02 -5.85 -24.29
N PRO A 119 -15.72 -5.74 -25.44
CA PRO A 119 -15.15 -6.09 -26.74
C PRO A 119 -13.86 -5.32 -27.00
N GLU A 120 -12.89 -6.00 -27.60
CA GLU A 120 -11.55 -5.45 -27.82
C GLU A 120 -11.54 -4.15 -28.60
N GLU A 121 -12.30 -4.10 -29.69
CA GLU A 121 -12.47 -2.93 -30.57
C GLU A 121 -12.92 -1.66 -29.82
N ARG A 122 -13.68 -1.82 -28.74
CA ARG A 122 -14.12 -0.71 -27.89
C ARG A 122 -13.12 -0.43 -26.77
N ARG A 123 -12.53 -1.49 -26.22
CA ARG A 123 -11.57 -1.42 -25.13
C ARG A 123 -10.33 -0.61 -25.52
N VAL A 124 -9.82 -0.80 -26.74
CA VAL A 124 -8.65 -0.05 -27.26
C VAL A 124 -8.86 1.46 -27.30
N ASN A 125 -10.12 1.91 -27.39
CA ASN A 125 -10.50 3.32 -27.40
C ASN A 125 -10.85 3.86 -26.00
N SER A 126 -10.63 3.07 -24.94
CA SER A 126 -10.78 3.50 -23.55
C SER A 126 -9.43 3.83 -22.95
N LEU A 127 -9.33 4.97 -22.27
CA LEU A 127 -8.12 5.36 -21.54
C LEU A 127 -7.78 4.33 -20.45
N SER A 128 -8.74 4.02 -19.57
CA SER A 128 -8.58 3.17 -18.39
C SER A 128 -8.62 1.67 -18.68
N ALA A 129 -9.47 1.24 -19.62
CA ALA A 129 -9.60 -0.17 -20.01
C ALA A 129 -8.68 -0.58 -21.16
N GLY A 130 -8.12 0.38 -21.91
CA GLY A 130 -7.22 0.14 -23.05
C GLY A 130 -5.83 0.71 -22.81
N THR A 131 -5.64 2.01 -23.12
CA THR A 131 -4.32 2.67 -23.17
C THR A 131 -3.45 2.45 -21.92
N LEU A 132 -4.08 2.43 -20.74
CA LEU A 132 -3.42 2.27 -19.44
C LEU A 132 -3.31 0.81 -18.97
N ARG A 133 -3.72 -0.19 -19.78
CA ARG A 133 -3.54 -1.61 -19.45
C ARG A 133 -2.19 -2.15 -19.90
N GLY A 134 -1.73 -3.18 -19.19
CA GLY A 134 -0.54 -3.96 -19.53
C GLY A 134 0.52 -3.97 -18.42
N PRO A 135 1.62 -4.72 -18.63
CA PRO A 135 2.70 -4.85 -17.65
C PRO A 135 3.29 -3.50 -17.27
N GLY A 136 3.59 -3.32 -15.98
CA GLY A 136 4.04 -2.04 -15.43
C GLY A 136 3.01 -0.93 -15.39
N LYS A 137 1.79 -1.13 -15.92
CA LYS A 137 0.66 -0.19 -15.80
C LYS A 137 -0.44 -0.79 -14.92
N PHE A 138 -1.70 -0.71 -15.33
CA PHE A 138 -2.77 -1.56 -14.80
C PHE A 138 -2.61 -2.97 -15.40
N ALA A 139 -1.81 -3.80 -14.74
CA ALA A 139 -1.46 -5.14 -15.19
C ALA A 139 -2.66 -6.11 -15.16
N ILE A 140 -3.51 -5.95 -14.14
CA ILE A 140 -4.74 -6.73 -13.95
C ILE A 140 -5.96 -5.81 -13.92
N THR A 141 -7.14 -6.38 -14.08
CA THR A 141 -8.39 -5.61 -13.93
C THR A 141 -8.61 -5.30 -12.45
N PRO A 142 -9.01 -4.07 -12.09
CA PRO A 142 -9.30 -3.76 -10.70
C PRO A 142 -10.47 -4.61 -10.18
N LEU A 143 -10.37 -5.03 -8.92
CA LEU A 143 -11.45 -5.70 -8.22
C LEU A 143 -12.26 -4.67 -7.45
N ILE A 144 -13.55 -4.57 -7.76
CA ILE A 144 -14.49 -3.70 -7.05
C ILE A 144 -15.35 -4.55 -6.14
N ARG A 145 -15.39 -4.20 -4.86
CA ARG A 145 -16.37 -4.69 -3.90
C ARG A 145 -17.36 -3.55 -3.63
N ALA A 146 -18.62 -3.71 -4.01
CA ALA A 146 -19.65 -2.66 -3.86
C ALA A 146 -20.82 -3.17 -3.03
N LYS A 147 -21.44 -2.29 -2.24
CA LYS A 147 -22.68 -2.64 -1.53
C LYS A 147 -23.81 -2.85 -2.53
N HIS A 148 -24.74 -3.75 -2.20
CA HIS A 148 -25.92 -3.99 -3.01
C HIS A 148 -26.86 -2.77 -3.16
N ASP A 149 -26.80 -1.83 -2.22
CA ASP A 149 -27.53 -0.56 -2.29
C ASP A 149 -26.77 0.53 -3.08
N GLU A 150 -25.60 0.19 -3.64
CA GLU A 150 -24.72 1.10 -4.40
C GLU A 150 -24.25 2.33 -3.61
N THR A 151 -24.37 2.32 -2.27
CA THR A 151 -24.00 3.48 -1.46
C THR A 151 -22.50 3.62 -1.26
N GLU A 152 -21.76 2.51 -1.31
CA GLU A 152 -20.33 2.46 -1.05
C GLU A 152 -19.65 1.45 -1.96
N SER A 153 -18.41 1.75 -2.34
CA SER A 153 -17.54 0.78 -3.00
C SER A 153 -16.10 0.88 -2.51
N ILE A 154 -15.42 -0.27 -2.53
CA ILE A 154 -14.02 -0.46 -2.19
C ILE A 154 -13.36 -1.08 -3.42
N VAL A 155 -12.37 -0.39 -3.97
CA VAL A 155 -11.71 -0.76 -5.22
C VAL A 155 -10.25 -1.07 -4.95
N PHE A 156 -9.82 -2.25 -5.36
CA PHE A 156 -8.45 -2.71 -5.24
C PHE A 156 -7.76 -2.55 -6.60
N VAL A 157 -6.71 -1.72 -6.65
CA VAL A 157 -5.97 -1.42 -7.88
C VAL A 157 -4.47 -1.56 -7.62
N HIS A 158 -3.78 -2.28 -8.49
CA HIS A 158 -2.31 -2.25 -8.53
C HIS A 158 -1.84 -1.09 -9.42
N LEU A 159 -0.92 -0.27 -8.92
CA LEU A 159 -0.34 0.86 -9.65
C LEU A 159 1.10 0.54 -10.05
N GLY A 160 1.33 0.10 -11.29
CA GLY A 160 2.69 -0.19 -11.76
C GLY A 160 3.54 1.05 -12.04
N ARG A 161 4.87 0.88 -12.07
CA ARG A 161 5.83 1.98 -12.26
C ARG A 161 5.72 2.78 -13.56
N ALA A 162 5.20 2.21 -14.65
CA ALA A 162 5.02 2.93 -15.92
C ALA A 162 3.91 4.00 -15.85
N LEU A 163 3.25 4.12 -14.70
CA LEU A 163 2.24 5.12 -14.38
C LEU A 163 2.81 6.29 -13.56
N CYS A 164 4.12 6.32 -13.36
CA CYS A 164 4.81 7.36 -12.60
C CYS A 164 4.84 8.70 -13.35
N GLY A 165 4.74 9.79 -12.58
CA GLY A 165 5.07 11.14 -13.06
C GLY A 165 6.51 11.51 -12.75
N HIS A 166 6.92 11.21 -11.52
CA HIS A 166 8.30 11.22 -11.05
C HIS A 166 8.69 9.78 -10.75
N ASP A 167 9.93 9.37 -11.02
CA ASP A 167 10.31 7.96 -10.89
C ASP A 167 10.02 7.40 -9.48
N GLY A 168 9.23 6.33 -9.42
CA GLY A 168 8.73 5.70 -8.18
C GLY A 168 7.46 6.34 -7.58
N ILE A 169 7.00 7.49 -8.07
CA ILE A 169 5.79 8.17 -7.61
C ILE A 169 4.75 8.22 -8.74
N VAL A 170 3.59 7.62 -8.48
CA VAL A 170 2.46 7.59 -9.41
C VAL A 170 2.03 9.01 -9.78
N HIS A 171 1.79 9.25 -11.07
CA HIS A 171 1.42 10.57 -11.57
C HIS A 171 0.13 11.06 -10.92
N GLY A 172 0.14 12.30 -10.39
CA GLY A 172 -1.04 12.87 -9.71
C GLY A 172 -2.28 12.93 -10.61
N GLY A 173 -2.10 13.22 -11.90
CA GLY A 173 -3.18 13.17 -12.90
C GLY A 173 -3.74 11.77 -13.15
N LEU A 174 -2.95 10.71 -12.97
CA LEU A 174 -3.50 9.35 -13.05
C LEU A 174 -4.38 9.05 -11.83
N LEU A 175 -3.95 9.48 -10.63
CA LEU A 175 -4.78 9.34 -9.43
C LEU A 175 -6.09 10.12 -9.58
N ALA A 176 -6.05 11.28 -10.21
CA ALA A 176 -7.24 12.04 -10.59
C ALA A 176 -8.15 11.23 -11.52
N THR A 177 -7.60 10.62 -12.58
CA THR A 177 -8.35 9.74 -13.50
C THR A 177 -8.96 8.53 -12.78
N LEU A 178 -8.19 7.86 -11.91
CA LEU A 178 -8.66 6.72 -11.14
C LEU A 178 -9.82 7.10 -10.20
N LEU A 179 -9.71 8.25 -9.53
CA LEU A 179 -10.77 8.78 -8.68
C LEU A 179 -12.00 9.19 -9.50
N ASP A 180 -11.82 9.84 -10.65
CA ASP A 180 -12.94 10.17 -11.53
C ASP A 180 -13.74 8.93 -11.94
N GLU A 181 -13.07 7.87 -12.42
CA GLU A 181 -13.69 6.61 -12.84
C GLU A 181 -14.42 5.89 -11.68
N THR A 182 -13.77 5.80 -10.52
CA THR A 182 -14.34 5.10 -9.36
C THR A 182 -15.51 5.86 -8.74
N LEU A 183 -15.41 7.19 -8.63
CA LEU A 183 -16.51 8.04 -8.17
C LEU A 183 -17.65 8.07 -9.19
N ALA A 184 -17.33 8.07 -10.49
CA ALA A 184 -18.30 8.00 -11.57
C ALA A 184 -19.12 6.73 -11.46
N ARG A 185 -18.50 5.56 -11.24
CA ARG A 185 -19.24 4.30 -11.06
C ARG A 185 -20.29 4.42 -9.96
N THR A 186 -19.89 4.87 -8.77
CA THR A 186 -20.79 5.01 -7.62
C THR A 186 -21.90 6.04 -7.90
N ALA A 187 -21.56 7.17 -8.52
CA ALA A 187 -22.56 8.17 -8.90
C ALA A 187 -23.56 7.65 -9.92
N VAL A 188 -23.06 7.07 -11.02
CA VAL A 188 -23.83 6.63 -12.17
C VAL A 188 -24.83 5.56 -11.75
N ASN A 189 -24.45 4.60 -10.92
CA ASN A 189 -25.36 3.57 -10.44
C ASN A 189 -26.52 4.13 -9.59
N ASN A 190 -26.36 5.32 -9.00
CA ASN A 190 -27.36 6.02 -8.22
C ASN A 190 -28.14 7.09 -9.02
N LEU A 191 -27.84 7.29 -10.32
CA LEU A 191 -28.58 8.22 -11.18
C LEU A 191 -29.78 7.52 -11.84
N PRO A 192 -30.90 8.25 -12.09
CA PRO A 192 -32.15 7.65 -12.59
C PRO A 192 -32.01 6.78 -13.84
N GLU A 193 -31.26 7.25 -14.84
CA GLU A 193 -31.06 6.53 -16.11
C GLU A 193 -29.76 5.73 -16.14
N LYS A 194 -29.01 5.74 -15.03
CA LYS A 194 -27.66 5.16 -14.92
C LYS A 194 -26.70 5.66 -16.00
N VAL A 195 -26.77 6.96 -16.26
CA VAL A 195 -25.84 7.70 -17.13
C VAL A 195 -25.48 8.99 -16.41
N GLY A 196 -24.19 9.31 -16.36
CA GLY A 196 -23.69 10.51 -15.72
C GLY A 196 -22.40 10.98 -16.38
N VAL A 197 -22.17 12.29 -16.32
CA VAL A 197 -20.89 12.91 -16.68
C VAL A 197 -20.37 13.71 -15.50
N THR A 198 -19.05 13.81 -15.37
CA THR A 198 -18.40 14.60 -14.33
C THR A 198 -18.71 16.08 -14.55
N ALA A 199 -19.30 16.74 -13.55
CA ALA A 199 -19.50 18.19 -13.57
C ALA A 199 -18.40 18.92 -12.77
N THR A 200 -18.01 18.37 -11.63
CA THR A 200 -16.90 18.88 -10.81
C THR A 200 -16.13 17.73 -10.21
N LEU A 201 -14.80 17.87 -10.16
CA LEU A 201 -13.89 16.99 -9.43
C LEU A 201 -12.90 17.86 -8.67
N SER A 202 -12.84 17.70 -7.34
CA SER A 202 -11.90 18.39 -6.45
C SER A 202 -11.07 17.35 -5.73
N LEU A 203 -9.75 17.59 -5.65
CA LEU A 203 -8.77 16.64 -5.15
C LEU A 203 -7.83 17.32 -4.15
N ASN A 204 -7.52 16.63 -3.06
CA ASN A 204 -6.48 17.00 -2.11
C ASN A 204 -5.43 15.90 -2.04
N TYR A 205 -4.22 16.16 -2.57
CA TYR A 205 -3.09 15.24 -2.47
C TYR A 205 -2.45 15.38 -1.09
N ARG A 206 -2.55 14.32 -0.27
CA ARG A 206 -2.14 14.32 1.14
C ARG A 206 -0.74 13.74 1.32
N ALA A 207 -0.38 12.72 0.55
CA ALA A 207 0.93 12.08 0.57
C ALA A 207 1.31 11.53 -0.82
N PRO A 208 2.62 11.34 -1.11
CA PRO A 208 3.04 10.72 -2.37
C PRO A 208 2.57 9.27 -2.49
N THR A 209 1.97 8.92 -3.61
CA THR A 209 1.58 7.54 -3.92
C THR A 209 2.76 6.82 -4.57
N MET A 210 3.39 5.90 -3.84
CA MET A 210 4.46 5.07 -4.40
C MET A 210 3.89 4.08 -5.42
N ALA A 211 4.66 3.78 -6.47
CA ALA A 211 4.32 2.75 -7.45
C ALA A 211 4.64 1.32 -6.95
N ASP A 212 4.26 0.33 -7.77
CA ASP A 212 4.46 -1.11 -7.56
C ASP A 212 3.83 -1.63 -6.26
N GLN A 213 2.66 -1.07 -5.93
CA GLN A 213 1.84 -1.51 -4.80
C GLN A 213 0.35 -1.48 -5.16
N PHE A 214 -0.42 -2.18 -4.33
CA PHE A 214 -1.87 -2.01 -4.29
C PHE A 214 -2.25 -0.75 -3.53
N VAL A 215 -3.25 -0.06 -4.05
CA VAL A 215 -3.98 0.99 -3.34
C VAL A 215 -5.44 0.61 -3.23
N ILE A 216 -6.10 1.18 -2.23
CA ILE A 216 -7.52 1.02 -1.99
C ILE A 216 -8.21 2.33 -2.31
N VAL A 217 -9.20 2.31 -3.21
CA VAL A 217 -10.08 3.46 -3.43
C VAL A 217 -11.40 3.20 -2.74
N ARG A 218 -11.75 4.01 -1.75
CA ARG A 218 -13.06 3.96 -1.09
C ARG A 218 -13.92 5.07 -1.64
N THR A 219 -15.16 4.75 -1.99
CA THR A 219 -16.13 5.75 -2.44
C THR A 219 -17.43 5.63 -1.65
N ARG A 220 -18.12 6.75 -1.50
CA ARG A 220 -19.39 6.86 -0.78
C ARG A 220 -20.30 7.84 -1.50
N ILE A 221 -21.52 7.41 -1.80
CA ILE A 221 -22.58 8.27 -2.31
C ILE A 221 -22.95 9.31 -1.24
N GLY A 222 -23.03 10.56 -1.65
CA GLY A 222 -23.58 11.64 -0.86
C GLY A 222 -25.03 11.91 -1.28
N GLU A 223 -25.40 13.18 -1.26
CA GLU A 223 -26.73 13.60 -1.65
C GLU A 223 -27.00 13.38 -3.15
N VAL A 224 -28.15 12.76 -3.46
CA VAL A 224 -28.68 12.63 -4.83
C VAL A 224 -29.94 13.48 -4.97
N LYS A 225 -29.88 14.50 -5.84
CA LYS A 225 -30.97 15.46 -6.10
C LYS A 225 -31.31 15.48 -7.58
N GLY A 226 -32.34 14.74 -7.96
CA GLY A 226 -32.83 14.66 -9.34
C GLY A 226 -31.77 14.10 -10.29
N ARG A 227 -31.14 14.97 -11.10
CA ARG A 227 -30.10 14.59 -12.06
C ARG A 227 -28.67 14.74 -11.52
N LYS A 228 -28.49 15.10 -10.25
CA LYS A 228 -27.18 15.37 -9.65
C LYS A 228 -26.89 14.36 -8.54
N ALA A 229 -25.69 13.80 -8.54
CA ALA A 229 -25.19 12.94 -7.48
C ALA A 229 -23.84 13.48 -6.98
N ASN A 230 -23.76 13.80 -5.69
CA ASN A 230 -22.50 14.12 -5.03
C ASN A 230 -21.86 12.82 -4.53
N VAL A 231 -20.55 12.65 -4.74
CA VAL A 231 -19.81 11.47 -4.28
C VAL A 231 -18.49 11.93 -3.69
N THR A 232 -18.07 11.27 -2.63
CA THR A 232 -16.74 11.45 -2.03
C THR A 232 -15.96 10.16 -2.12
N GLY A 233 -14.64 10.27 -2.14
CA GLY A 233 -13.77 9.11 -2.03
C GLY A 233 -12.36 9.45 -1.67
N GLN A 234 -11.58 8.42 -1.41
CA GLN A 234 -10.18 8.55 -1.04
C GLN A 234 -9.36 7.36 -1.55
N VAL A 235 -8.11 7.63 -1.88
CA VAL A 235 -7.08 6.63 -2.16
C VAL A 235 -6.28 6.42 -0.89
N GLU A 236 -6.17 5.18 -0.45
CA GLU A 236 -5.40 4.73 0.70
C GLU A 236 -4.29 3.78 0.27
N ASP A 237 -3.17 3.80 0.98
CA ASP A 237 -2.21 2.69 0.93
C ASP A 237 -2.74 1.47 1.71
N MET A 238 -2.03 0.34 1.62
CA MET A 238 -2.41 -0.89 2.35
C MET A 238 -2.31 -0.78 3.89
N LYS A 239 -1.75 0.32 4.42
CA LYS A 239 -1.65 0.61 5.85
C LYS A 239 -2.77 1.54 6.34
N GLY A 240 -3.64 2.02 5.44
CA GLY A 240 -4.71 2.96 5.74
C GLY A 240 -4.28 4.43 5.72
N THR A 241 -3.08 4.76 5.23
CA THR A 241 -2.66 6.16 5.05
C THR A 241 -3.44 6.76 3.88
N VAL A 242 -4.14 7.87 4.11
CA VAL A 242 -4.82 8.60 3.04
C VAL A 242 -3.78 9.30 2.16
N LEU A 243 -3.76 8.94 0.88
CA LEU A 243 -2.86 9.47 -0.13
C LEU A 243 -3.50 10.64 -0.89
N VAL A 244 -4.77 10.48 -1.28
CA VAL A 244 -5.56 11.49 -1.99
C VAL A 244 -7.00 11.44 -1.51
N GLU A 245 -7.60 12.59 -1.25
CA GLU A 245 -9.03 12.74 -0.99
C GLU A 245 -9.72 13.42 -2.16
N ALA A 246 -10.98 13.08 -2.41
CA ALA A 246 -11.75 13.58 -3.52
C ALA A 246 -13.21 13.86 -3.16
N SER A 247 -13.74 14.93 -3.77
CA SER A 247 -15.16 15.24 -3.83
C SER A 247 -15.53 15.52 -5.28
N ALA A 248 -16.63 14.92 -5.73
CA ALA A 248 -17.11 15.09 -7.09
C ALA A 248 -18.63 15.25 -7.14
N MET A 249 -19.08 15.88 -8.23
CA MET A 249 -20.49 15.95 -8.59
C MET A 249 -20.65 15.42 -10.01
N PHE A 250 -21.55 14.45 -10.16
CA PHE A 250 -21.93 13.89 -11.44
C PHE A 250 -23.33 14.33 -11.81
N VAL A 251 -23.55 14.55 -13.10
CA VAL A 251 -24.82 15.02 -13.62
C VAL A 251 -25.29 14.14 -14.76
N GLN A 252 -26.54 13.67 -14.67
CA GLN A 252 -27.19 12.96 -15.76
C GLN A 252 -27.52 13.95 -16.91
N PRO A 253 -27.02 13.73 -18.14
CA PRO A 253 -27.38 14.56 -19.28
C PRO A 253 -28.88 14.49 -19.58
N ARG A 254 -29.46 15.57 -20.11
CA ARG A 254 -30.90 15.61 -20.43
C ARG A 254 -31.31 14.57 -21.48
N TYR A 255 -30.40 14.23 -22.39
CA TYR A 255 -30.60 13.24 -23.43
C TYR A 255 -30.35 11.80 -22.96
N ALA A 256 -30.07 11.55 -21.68
CA ALA A 256 -29.78 10.20 -21.17
C ALA A 256 -30.91 9.18 -21.47
N LYS A 257 -32.16 9.63 -21.51
CA LYS A 257 -33.33 8.81 -21.87
C LYS A 257 -33.29 8.24 -23.29
N LEU A 258 -32.46 8.82 -24.16
CA LEU A 258 -32.29 8.39 -25.55
C LEU A 258 -31.10 7.43 -25.71
N LEU A 259 -30.30 7.23 -24.66
CA LEU A 259 -29.16 6.30 -24.69
C LEU A 259 -29.63 4.91 -24.26
N HIS A 260 -29.29 3.88 -25.03
CA HIS A 260 -29.48 2.48 -24.63
C HIS A 260 -28.54 2.15 -23.45
N SER A 261 -29.01 2.38 -22.23
CA SER A 261 -28.23 2.29 -20.99
C SER A 261 -27.78 0.87 -20.62
N ALA A 262 -28.39 -0.17 -21.20
CA ALA A 262 -28.07 -1.57 -20.89
C ALA A 262 -26.61 -1.94 -21.18
N GLN A 263 -26.03 -1.46 -22.29
CA GLN A 263 -24.63 -1.76 -22.63
C GLN A 263 -23.62 -1.06 -21.71
N LEU A 264 -23.94 0.17 -21.26
CA LEU A 264 -23.11 0.91 -20.31
C LEU A 264 -23.15 0.26 -18.92
N ARG A 265 -24.32 -0.21 -18.48
CA ARG A 265 -24.47 -0.96 -17.21
C ARG A 265 -23.59 -2.20 -17.17
N LYS A 266 -23.60 -2.99 -18.26
CA LYS A 266 -22.72 -4.16 -18.42
C LYS A 266 -21.23 -3.77 -18.36
N ALA A 267 -20.85 -2.63 -18.95
CA ALA A 267 -19.48 -2.10 -18.90
C ALA A 267 -18.98 -1.87 -17.48
N MET A 268 -19.82 -1.24 -16.67
CA MET A 268 -19.53 -0.84 -15.29
C MET A 268 -19.60 -2.02 -14.30
N GLY A 269 -19.89 -3.23 -14.81
CA GLY A 269 -19.90 -4.46 -14.04
C GLY A 269 -21.09 -4.57 -13.10
N GLU A 270 -22.25 -4.01 -13.47
CA GLU A 270 -23.50 -4.28 -12.74
C GLU A 270 -23.80 -5.79 -12.80
N PRO A 271 -24.06 -6.46 -11.66
CA PRO A 271 -24.35 -7.89 -11.65
C PRO A 271 -25.67 -8.18 -12.39
N PRO A 272 -25.80 -9.34 -13.05
CA PRO A 272 -27.07 -9.76 -13.66
C PRO A 272 -28.19 -9.89 -12.61
N GLU A 273 -29.45 -9.69 -13.02
CA GLU A 273 -30.60 -9.97 -12.15
C GLU A 273 -30.55 -11.43 -11.68
N ARG A 274 -30.45 -11.65 -10.36
CA ARG A 274 -30.39 -13.01 -9.77
C ARG A 274 -31.69 -13.75 -10.06
N LYS A 275 -31.64 -14.79 -10.89
CA LYS A 275 -32.83 -15.60 -11.22
C LYS A 275 -33.22 -16.63 -10.15
N ASP A 276 -32.30 -17.03 -9.26
CA ASP A 276 -32.51 -18.28 -8.50
C ASP A 276 -32.19 -18.21 -6.99
N GLY A 277 -32.40 -17.08 -6.32
CA GLY A 277 -32.46 -17.03 -4.83
C GLY A 277 -31.22 -17.48 -4.03
N HIS A 278 -30.12 -17.86 -4.67
CA HIS A 278 -28.89 -18.25 -4.00
C HIS A 278 -28.16 -17.01 -3.46
N ASP A 279 -27.93 -17.02 -2.14
CA ASP A 279 -27.42 -15.90 -1.33
C ASP A 279 -25.90 -15.96 -1.13
N GLU A 280 -25.18 -16.69 -1.98
CA GLU A 280 -23.73 -16.81 -1.88
C GLU A 280 -23.02 -15.64 -2.56
N PRO A 281 -22.01 -15.03 -1.91
CA PRO A 281 -21.24 -13.92 -2.48
C PRO A 281 -20.41 -14.42 -3.67
N VAL A 282 -20.56 -13.75 -4.82
CA VAL A 282 -19.73 -14.03 -6.00
C VAL A 282 -18.32 -13.51 -5.71
N LEU A 283 -17.35 -14.42 -5.61
CA LEU A 283 -15.93 -14.11 -5.48
C LEU A 283 -15.28 -14.18 -6.86
N LEU A 284 -14.49 -13.18 -7.24
CA LEU A 284 -13.94 -13.08 -8.59
C LEU A 284 -12.41 -13.08 -8.63
N ALA A 285 -11.87 -14.09 -9.32
CA ALA A 285 -10.50 -14.09 -9.85
C ALA A 285 -10.47 -13.59 -11.31
N ASP A 286 -9.32 -13.11 -11.77
CA ASP A 286 -9.14 -12.80 -13.21
C ASP A 286 -9.45 -14.05 -14.07
N GLY A 287 -10.23 -13.84 -15.13
CA GLY A 287 -10.67 -14.90 -16.05
C GLY A 287 -11.99 -15.58 -15.68
N GLN A 288 -12.55 -15.34 -14.49
CA GLN A 288 -13.90 -15.81 -14.16
C GLN A 288 -14.96 -14.91 -14.80
N ASP A 289 -15.87 -15.51 -15.57
CA ASP A 289 -16.97 -14.81 -16.23
C ASP A 289 -18.09 -14.48 -15.23
N LEU A 290 -18.52 -13.22 -15.21
CA LEU A 290 -19.67 -12.73 -14.46
C LEU A 290 -21.01 -13.28 -14.99
N ASN A 291 -21.05 -13.83 -16.21
CA ASN A 291 -22.27 -14.27 -16.91
C ASN A 291 -22.04 -15.51 -17.83
N PRO A 292 -21.72 -16.69 -17.28
CA PRO A 292 -21.38 -17.88 -18.08
C PRO A 292 -22.53 -18.38 -18.99
N GLY A 293 -23.77 -17.97 -18.75
CA GLY A 293 -24.95 -18.32 -19.55
C GLY A 293 -25.22 -17.44 -20.77
N HIS A 294 -24.55 -16.29 -20.90
CA HIS A 294 -24.72 -15.37 -22.02
C HIS A 294 -23.50 -15.43 -22.96
N LYS A 295 -23.42 -16.52 -23.75
CA LYS A 295 -22.49 -16.55 -24.88
C LYS A 295 -22.87 -15.44 -25.85
N HIS A 296 -21.91 -14.57 -26.16
CA HIS A 296 -22.05 -13.56 -27.20
C HIS A 296 -22.33 -14.25 -28.54
N LEU A 297 -23.54 -14.02 -29.08
CA LEU A 297 -23.82 -14.16 -30.51
C LEU A 297 -23.19 -12.99 -31.26
#